data_AF-A0A939DSC3-F1
#
_entry.id   AF-A0A939DSC3-F1
#
_cell.length_a   1.000
_cell.length_b   1.000
_cell.length_c   1.000
_cell.angle_alpha   90.00
_cell.angle_beta   90.00
_cell.angle_gamma   90.00
#
_symmetry.space_group_name_H-M   'P 1'
#
loop_
_entity.id
_entity.type
_entity.pdbx_description
1 polymer ?
#
loop_
_entity_poly.entity_id
_entity_poly.type
_entity_poly.pdbx_seq_one_letter_code
_entity_poly.pdbx_strand_id
1 'polypeptide(L)'
;EYSQHLILAKVNCDEQQQIAMQFGVRSLPTVILVKDGQPIDGFAGVQGESEIRAMLEKHLPSPADTLLEQARLSLSEGDAQQAFGLAKQAYDLDSQRADIKFVLIEAYLELGRLQQARELLD
;
A
#
# COMPACT_ATOMS: atom_id res chain seq x y z
N GLU A 1 -3.85 3.38 15.19
CA GLU A 1 -4.06 4.07 13.91
C GLU A 1 -3.92 3.11 12.72
N TYR A 2 -2.82 2.35 12.60
CA TYR A 2 -2.55 1.52 11.42
C TYR A 2 -2.86 0.02 11.57
N SER A 3 -3.74 -0.39 12.47
CA SER A 3 -3.92 -1.81 12.83
C SER A 3 -4.41 -2.73 11.70
N GLN A 4 -4.98 -2.18 10.63
CA GLN A 4 -5.36 -2.94 9.44
C GLN A 4 -4.19 -3.18 8.48
N HIS A 5 -3.14 -2.36 8.55
CA HIS A 5 -2.05 -2.33 7.59
C HIS A 5 -0.69 -2.70 8.21
N LEU A 6 -0.59 -2.72 9.55
CA LEU A 6 0.65 -2.92 10.27
C LEU A 6 0.45 -3.80 11.51
N ILE A 7 1.38 -4.73 11.72
CA ILE A 7 1.51 -5.54 12.93
C ILE A 7 2.73 -5.04 13.70
N LEU A 8 2.52 -4.57 14.94
CA LEU A 8 3.62 -4.21 15.83
C LEU A 8 4.07 -5.45 16.62
N ALA A 9 5.24 -5.98 16.27
CA ALA A 9 5.88 -7.06 17.01
C ALA A 9 6.97 -6.52 17.94
N LYS A 10 6.89 -6.84 19.22
CA LYS A 10 7.93 -6.50 20.21
C LYS A 10 8.84 -7.70 20.44
N VAL A 11 10.14 -7.52 20.28
CA VAL A 11 11.15 -8.55 20.53
C VAL A 11 12.00 -8.15 21.72
N ASN A 12 12.02 -8.97 22.76
CA ASN A 12 12.96 -8.82 23.85
C ASN A 12 14.33 -9.36 23.40
N CYS A 13 15.32 -8.47 23.22
CA CYS A 13 16.63 -8.85 22.72
C CYS A 13 17.46 -9.64 23.74
N ASP A 14 17.15 -9.54 25.04
CA ASP A 14 17.82 -10.33 26.09
C ASP A 14 17.41 -11.81 26.02
N GLU A 15 16.14 -12.05 25.72
CA GLU A 15 15.56 -13.40 25.59
C GLU A 15 15.78 -14.00 24.18
N GLN A 16 15.72 -13.15 23.15
CA GLN A 16 15.74 -13.55 21.73
C GLN A 16 17.01 -13.09 21.02
N GLN A 17 18.18 -13.36 21.62
CA GLN A 17 19.48 -12.91 21.12
C GLN A 17 19.77 -13.36 19.68
N GLN A 18 19.41 -14.59 19.32
CA GLN A 18 19.62 -15.11 17.97
C GLN A 18 18.82 -14.32 16.92
N ILE A 19 17.57 -13.95 17.22
CA ILE A 19 16.73 -13.13 16.35
C ILE A 19 17.35 -11.73 16.21
N ALA A 20 17.74 -11.12 17.33
CA ALA A 20 18.39 -9.80 17.32
C ALA A 20 19.66 -9.78 16.45
N MET A 21 20.49 -10.83 16.52
CA MET A 21 21.67 -10.98 15.66
C MET A 21 21.33 -11.17 14.18
N GLN A 22 20.32 -11.99 13.85
CA GLN A 22 19.88 -12.20 12.47
C GLN A 22 19.40 -10.91 11.79
N PHE A 23 18.70 -10.07 12.56
CA PHE A 23 18.25 -8.75 12.11
C PHE A 23 19.34 -7.66 12.21
N GLY A 24 20.56 -8.02 12.65
CA GLY A 24 21.69 -7.09 12.71
C GLY A 24 21.55 -5.98 13.76
N VAL A 25 20.79 -6.21 14.83
CA VAL A 25 20.59 -5.23 15.90
C VAL A 25 21.89 -4.98 16.66
N ARG A 26 22.38 -3.74 16.66
CA ARG A 26 23.64 -3.33 17.33
C ARG A 26 23.42 -2.45 18.56
N SER A 27 22.27 -1.81 18.66
CA SER A 27 21.91 -0.92 19.76
C SER A 27 20.40 -0.98 20.01
N LEU A 28 19.99 -0.62 21.23
CA LEU A 28 18.58 -0.57 21.62
C LEU A 28 18.16 0.87 21.93
N PRO A 29 16.90 1.27 21.64
CA PRO A 29 15.92 0.52 20.85
C PRO A 29 16.29 0.53 19.35
N THR A 30 15.87 -0.51 18.62
CA THR A 30 15.93 -0.55 17.14
C THR A 30 14.56 -0.95 16.63
N VAL A 31 14.06 -0.24 15.63
CA VAL A 31 12.80 -0.53 14.95
C VAL A 31 13.13 -0.96 13.52
N ILE A 32 12.54 -2.07 13.09
CA ILE A 32 12.74 -2.63 11.75
C ILE A 32 11.36 -2.86 11.15
N LEU A 33 11.15 -2.37 9.93
CA LEU A 33 9.96 -2.64 9.14
C LEU A 33 10.22 -3.83 8.24
N VAL A 34 9.33 -4.82 8.33
CA VAL A 34 9.42 -6.07 7.56
C VAL A 34 8.21 -6.18 6.65
N LYS A 35 8.45 -6.46 5.36
CA LYS A 35 7.42 -6.73 4.35
C LYS A 35 7.84 -7.95 3.54
N ASP A 36 6.91 -8.87 3.29
CA ASP A 36 7.16 -10.11 2.55
C ASP A 36 8.36 -10.93 3.09
N GLY A 37 8.52 -10.91 4.42
CA GLY A 37 9.59 -11.61 5.13
C GLY A 37 10.98 -10.94 5.06
N GLN A 38 11.10 -9.78 4.44
CA GLN A 38 12.36 -9.05 4.28
C GLN A 38 12.35 -7.72 5.05
N PRO A 39 13.45 -7.32 5.70
CA PRO A 39 13.59 -5.98 6.27
C PRO A 39 13.71 -4.96 5.14
N ILE A 40 12.78 -4.01 5.08
CA ILE A 40 12.71 -3.01 4.00
C ILE A 40 13.08 -1.59 4.45
N ASP A 41 12.97 -1.31 5.75
CA ASP A 41 13.29 0.00 6.35
C ASP A 41 13.52 -0.15 7.86
N GLY A 42 14.07 0.86 8.53
CA GLY A 42 14.27 0.84 9.98
C GLY A 42 15.13 1.98 10.50
N PHE A 43 15.19 2.10 11.82
CA PHE A 43 16.07 3.05 12.51
C PHE A 43 16.56 2.49 13.85
N ALA A 44 17.71 3.00 14.29
CA ALA A 44 18.27 2.73 15.61
C ALA A 44 18.19 3.99 16.48
N GLY A 45 17.90 3.80 17.77
CA GLY A 45 17.70 4.88 18.73
C GLY A 45 16.25 5.37 18.81
N VAL A 46 16.04 6.34 19.68
CA VAL A 46 14.73 6.96 19.89
C VAL A 46 14.48 7.98 18.78
N GLN A 47 13.30 7.93 18.17
CA GLN A 47 12.84 8.87 17.15
C GLN A 47 11.56 9.56 17.63
N GLY A 48 11.28 10.76 17.10
CA GLY A 48 10.03 11.46 17.36
C GLY A 48 8.84 10.82 16.63
N GLU A 49 7.62 11.11 17.08
CA GLU A 49 6.40 10.58 16.43
C GLU A 49 6.33 10.95 14.95
N SER A 50 6.68 12.18 14.59
CA SER A 50 6.65 12.65 13.20
C SER A 50 7.60 11.88 12.28
N GLU A 51 8.78 11.49 12.78
CA GLU A 51 9.77 10.72 12.02
C GLU A 51 9.29 9.28 11.82
N ILE A 52 8.72 8.68 12.88
CA ILE A 52 8.11 7.35 12.81
C ILE A 52 6.96 7.35 11.80
N ARG A 53 6.09 8.36 11.87
CA ARG A 53 4.95 8.50 10.95
C ARG A 53 5.42 8.66 9.50
N ALA A 54 6.38 9.55 9.24
CA ALA A 54 6.95 9.74 7.92
C ALA A 54 7.64 8.48 7.37
N MET A 55 8.25 7.66 8.22
CA MET A 55 8.78 6.36 7.83
C MET A 55 7.64 5.41 7.43
N LEU A 56 6.59 5.28 8.24
CA LEU A 56 5.47 4.39 7.97
C LEU A 56 4.70 4.77 6.71
N GLU A 57 4.46 6.07 6.49
CA GLU A 57 3.71 6.58 5.33
C GLU A 57 4.32 6.19 3.98
N LYS A 58 5.64 5.97 3.90
CA LYS A 58 6.31 5.51 2.68
C LYS A 58 5.90 4.10 2.26
N HIS A 59 5.42 3.30 3.20
CA HIS A 59 5.16 1.87 3.01
C HIS A 59 3.71 1.46 3.24
N LEU A 60 2.89 2.38 3.75
CA LEU A 60 1.45 2.17 3.89
C LEU A 60 0.76 2.32 2.54
N PRO A 61 -0.35 1.59 2.31
CA PRO A 61 -1.16 1.79 1.12
C PRO A 61 -1.61 3.24 1.03
N SER A 62 -1.47 3.83 -0.16
CA SER A 62 -2.02 5.15 -0.44
C SER A 62 -3.55 5.09 -0.49
N PRO A 63 -4.25 6.22 -0.36
CA PRO A 63 -5.69 6.27 -0.61
C PRO A 63 -6.07 5.76 -2.01
N ALA A 64 -5.19 5.96 -3.00
CA ALA A 64 -5.36 5.44 -4.35
C ALA A 64 -5.32 3.90 -4.40
N ASP A 65 -4.44 3.26 -3.62
CA ASP A 65 -4.38 1.79 -3.53
C ASP A 65 -5.66 1.21 -2.95
N THR A 66 -6.20 1.86 -1.91
CA THR A 66 -7.44 1.42 -1.27
C THR A 66 -8.63 1.51 -2.24
N LEU A 67 -8.72 2.61 -3.00
CA LEU A 67 -9.75 2.80 -4.02
C LEU A 67 -9.59 1.83 -5.19
N LEU A 68 -8.34 1.56 -5.60
CA LEU A 68 -8.03 0.61 -6.66
C LEU A 68 -8.48 -0.81 -6.28
N GLU A 69 -8.17 -1.27 -5.06
CA GLU A 69 -8.59 -2.59 -4.60
C GLU A 69 -10.12 -2.70 -4.53
N GLN A 70 -10.81 -1.67 -4.03
CA GLN A 70 -12.28 -1.64 -4.04
C GLN A 70 -12.84 -1.66 -5.48
N ALA A 71 -12.24 -0.93 -6.40
CA ALA A 71 -12.65 -0.93 -7.80
C ALA A 71 -12.50 -2.32 -8.44
N ARG A 72 -11.39 -3.01 -8.17
CA ARG A 72 -11.15 -4.39 -8.64
C ARG A 72 -12.19 -5.37 -8.10
N LEU A 73 -12.52 -5.26 -6.81
CA LEU A 73 -13.58 -6.06 -6.19
C LEU A 73 -14.93 -5.81 -6.87
N SER A 74 -15.33 -4.54 -7.05
CA SER A 74 -16.59 -4.20 -7.73
C SER A 74 -16.66 -4.74 -9.17
N LEU A 75 -15.54 -4.71 -9.92
CA LEU A 75 -15.47 -5.34 -11.24
C LEU A 75 -15.69 -6.86 -11.17
N SER A 76 -15.05 -7.53 -10.21
CA SER A 76 -15.22 -8.97 -10.03
C SER A 76 -16.65 -9.38 -9.66
N GLU A 77 -17.39 -8.48 -9.02
CA GLU A 77 -18.80 -8.66 -8.63
C GLU A 77 -19.78 -8.26 -9.75
N GLY A 78 -19.27 -7.71 -10.86
CA GLY A 78 -20.06 -7.26 -12.01
C GLY A 78 -20.68 -5.86 -11.86
N ASP A 79 -20.36 -5.13 -10.78
CA ASP A 79 -20.77 -3.73 -10.62
C ASP A 79 -19.77 -2.78 -11.29
N ALA A 80 -19.84 -2.73 -12.62
CA ALA A 80 -19.00 -1.87 -13.44
C ALA A 80 -19.20 -0.37 -13.15
N GLN A 81 -20.38 0.02 -12.65
CA GLN A 81 -20.69 1.43 -12.40
C GLN A 81 -20.03 1.94 -11.13
N GLN A 82 -20.05 1.13 -10.06
CA GLN A 82 -19.31 1.40 -8.85
C GLN A 82 -17.80 1.33 -9.10
N ALA A 83 -17.34 0.30 -9.81
CA ALA A 83 -15.93 0.14 -10.19
C ALA A 83 -15.40 1.37 -10.92
N PHE A 84 -16.13 1.88 -11.90
CA PHE A 84 -15.77 3.11 -12.62
C PHE A 84 -15.60 4.30 -11.68
N GLY A 85 -16.54 4.51 -10.75
CA GLY A 85 -16.49 5.62 -9.80
C GLY A 85 -15.27 5.56 -8.88
N LEU A 86 -14.93 4.35 -8.41
CA LEU A 86 -13.77 4.12 -7.54
C LEU A 86 -12.45 4.22 -8.30
N ALA A 87 -12.35 3.58 -9.48
CA ALA A 87 -11.17 3.62 -10.33
C ALA A 87 -10.86 5.05 -10.82
N LYS A 88 -11.90 5.84 -11.10
CA LYS A 88 -11.73 7.25 -11.49
C LYS A 88 -11.19 8.09 -10.33
N GLN A 89 -11.71 7.92 -9.11
CA GLN A 89 -11.14 8.59 -7.93
C GLN A 89 -9.69 8.18 -7.68
N ALA A 90 -9.37 6.89 -7.84
CA ALA A 90 -7.99 6.42 -7.75
C ALA A 90 -7.08 7.09 -8.80
N TYR A 91 -7.56 7.22 -10.04
CA TYR A 91 -6.83 7.87 -11.14
C TYR A 91 -6.64 9.37 -10.94
N ASP A 92 -7.63 10.06 -10.36
CA ASP A 92 -7.53 11.48 -10.04
C ASP A 92 -6.49 11.74 -8.92
N LEU A 93 -6.26 10.76 -8.04
CA LEU A 93 -5.21 10.81 -7.01
C LEU A 93 -3.82 10.47 -7.58
N ASP A 94 -3.73 9.47 -8.45
CA ASP A 94 -2.48 9.07 -9.09
C ASP A 94 -2.71 8.63 -10.55
N SER A 95 -2.55 9.60 -11.46
CA SER A 95 -2.76 9.39 -12.90
C SER A 95 -1.57 8.74 -13.61
N GLN A 96 -0.42 8.61 -12.94
CA GLN A 96 0.80 8.03 -13.51
C GLN A 96 0.86 6.51 -13.31
N ARG A 97 0.07 5.99 -12.37
CA ARG A 97 -0.09 4.57 -12.07
C ARG A 97 -0.79 3.82 -13.21
N ALA A 98 -0.01 3.02 -13.96
CA ALA A 98 -0.52 2.25 -15.08
C ALA A 98 -1.58 1.22 -14.67
N ASP A 99 -1.43 0.58 -13.51
CA ASP A 99 -2.37 -0.39 -12.96
C ASP A 99 -3.74 0.23 -12.62
N ILE A 100 -3.77 1.48 -12.15
CA ILE A 100 -5.02 2.24 -11.97
C ILE A 100 -5.66 2.54 -13.33
N LYS A 101 -4.84 2.99 -14.30
CA LYS A 101 -5.27 3.25 -15.68
C LYS A 101 -5.94 2.02 -16.29
N PHE A 102 -5.35 0.83 -16.12
CA PHE A 102 -5.92 -0.43 -16.62
C PHE A 102 -7.29 -0.74 -16.00
N VAL A 103 -7.44 -0.65 -14.68
CA VAL A 103 -8.75 -0.90 -14.02
C VAL A 103 -9.81 0.09 -14.48
N LEU A 104 -9.43 1.36 -14.69
CA LEU A 104 -10.34 2.37 -15.22
C LEU A 104 -10.76 2.07 -16.67
N ILE A 105 -9.83 1.59 -17.50
CA ILE A 105 -10.12 1.13 -18.88
C ILE A 105 -11.08 -0.06 -18.85
N GLU A 106 -10.81 -1.07 -18.02
CA GLU A 106 -11.69 -2.24 -17.86
C GLU A 106 -13.11 -1.81 -17.45
N ALA A 107 -13.24 -0.90 -16.48
CA ALA A 107 -14.53 -0.34 -16.09
C ALA A 107 -15.23 0.41 -17.24
N TYR A 108 -14.48 1.15 -18.08
CA TYR A 108 -15.05 1.77 -19.28
C TYR A 108 -15.54 0.74 -20.30
N LEU A 109 -14.81 -0.35 -20.50
CA LEU A 109 -15.18 -1.42 -21.43
C LEU A 109 -16.47 -2.12 -20.99
N GLU A 110 -16.58 -2.48 -19.71
CA GLU A 110 -17.78 -3.11 -19.13
C GLU A 110 -19.01 -2.19 -19.22
N LEU A 111 -18.81 -0.87 -19.15
CA LEU A 111 -19.88 0.12 -19.34
C LEU A 111 -20.18 0.44 -20.82
N GLY A 112 -19.53 -0.23 -21.78
CA GLY A 112 -19.69 0.02 -23.22
C GLY A 112 -19.11 1.35 -23.71
N ARG A 113 -18.29 2.02 -22.90
CA ARG A 113 -17.67 3.33 -23.18
C ARG A 113 -16.33 3.15 -23.90
N LEU A 114 -16.40 2.55 -25.09
CA LEU A 114 -15.22 2.10 -25.84
C LEU A 114 -14.29 3.24 -26.27
N GLN A 115 -14.85 4.42 -26.55
CA GLN A 115 -14.06 5.57 -27.00
C GLN A 115 -13.18 6.11 -25.87
N GLN A 116 -13.74 6.26 -24.67
CA GLN A 116 -12.97 6.69 -23.48
C GLN A 116 -11.93 5.65 -23.07
N ALA A 117 -12.27 4.36 -23.18
CA ALA A 117 -11.31 3.28 -22.94
C ALA A 117 -10.11 3.37 -23.90
N ARG A 118 -10.35 3.70 -25.17
CA ARG A 118 -9.31 3.85 -26.18
C ARG A 118 -8.43 5.08 -25.93
N GLU A 119 -9.05 6.24 -25.68
CA GLU A 119 -8.34 7.48 -25.38
C GLU A 119 -7.45 7.35 -24.14
N LEU A 120 -7.87 6.55 -23.17
CA LEU A 120 -7.08 6.27 -21.98
C LEU A 120 -6.02 5.19 -22.22
N LEU A 121 -6.10 4.39 -23.27
CA LEU A 121 -5.06 3.39 -23.58
C LEU A 121 -3.90 4.00 -24.37
N ASP A 122 -4.22 4.90 -25.29
CA ASP A 122 -3.24 5.65 -26.09
C ASP A 122 -2.41 6.64 -25.22
#